data_AF-A0A1I0D3Y7-F1
#
_entry.id   AF-A0A1I0D3Y7-F1
#
_cell.length_a   1.000
_cell.length_b   1.000
_cell.length_c   1.000
_cell.angle_alpha   90.00
_cell.angle_beta   90.00
_cell.angle_gamma   90.00
#
_symmetry.space_group_name_H-M   'P 1'
#
loop_
_entity.id
_entity.type
_entity.pdbx_description
1 polymer ?
#
loop_
_entity_poly.entity_id
_entity_poly.type
_entity_poly.pdbx_seq_one_letter_code
_entity_poly.pdbx_strand_id
1 'polypeptide(L)' 'MSNKKSYYAFEDPQGTTIEFQATSLQQAMVIKKKKAQELGIPKEAFELTSIRKKPTQNA' A
#
# COMPACT_ATOMS: atom_id res chain seq x y z
N MET A 1 8.39 6.59 20.40
CA MET A 1 7.68 5.61 19.54
C MET A 1 8.20 5.73 18.12
N SER A 2 8.98 4.76 17.62
CA SER A 2 9.40 4.76 16.22
C SER A 2 8.15 4.57 15.35
N ASN A 3 7.71 5.61 14.64
CA ASN A 3 6.70 5.49 13.59
C ASN A 3 7.30 4.67 12.43
N LYS A 4 7.38 3.35 12.61
CA LYS A 4 7.82 2.37 11.59
C LYS A 4 6.75 2.25 10.53
N LYS A 5 6.67 3.25 9.66
CA LYS A 5 5.90 3.18 8.43
C LYS A 5 6.60 2.22 7.46
N SER A 6 5.83 1.32 6.87
CA SER A 6 6.24 0.47 5.77
C SER A 6 5.55 0.96 4.49
N TYR A 7 6.21 0.80 3.36
CA TYR A 7 5.64 0.99 2.04
C TYR A 7 4.88 -0.27 1.66
N TYR A 8 3.65 -0.10 1.21
CA TYR A 8 2.80 -1.14 0.69
C TYR A 8 2.49 -0.80 -0.76
N ALA A 9 2.84 -1.71 -1.66
CA ALA A 9 2.56 -1.62 -3.08
C ALA A 9 1.41 -2.56 -3.42
N PHE A 10 0.39 -2.02 -4.08
CA PHE A 10 -0.72 -2.79 -4.62
C PHE A 10 -0.78 -2.60 -6.12
N GLU A 11 -1.07 -3.66 -6.86
CA GLU A 11 -1.12 -3.65 -8.32
C GLU A 11 -2.49 -4.13 -8.79
N ASP A 12 -3.05 -3.44 -9.77
CA ASP A 12 -4.28 -3.88 -10.43
C ASP A 12 -3.97 -4.79 -11.64
N PRO A 13 -4.95 -5.55 -12.17
CA PRO A 13 -4.74 -6.49 -13.27
C PRO A 13 -4.37 -5.82 -14.59
N GLN A 14 -4.58 -4.50 -14.71
CA GLN A 14 -4.14 -3.68 -15.85
C GLN A 14 -2.68 -3.20 -15.70
N GLY A 15 -2.01 -3.52 -14.60
CA GLY A 15 -0.60 -3.19 -14.36
C GLY A 15 -0.37 -1.82 -13.69
N THR A 16 -1.40 -1.20 -13.11
CA THR A 16 -1.25 0.04 -12.34
C THR A 16 -0.82 -0.29 -10.92
N THR A 17 0.41 0.07 -10.57
CA THR A 17 0.92 -0.05 -9.21
C THR A 17 0.65 1.23 -8.40
N ILE A 18 -0.01 1.10 -7.25
CA ILE A 18 -0.19 2.14 -6.24
C ILE A 18 0.65 1.82 -5.00
N GLU A 19 1.62 2.68 -4.68
CA GLU A 19 2.43 2.57 -3.47
C GLU A 19 2.06 3.64 -2.45
N PHE A 20 1.97 3.27 -1.17
CA PHE A 20 1.79 4.23 -0.08
C PHE A 20 2.36 3.71 1.25
N GLN A 21 2.64 4.64 2.16
CA GLN A 21 3.16 4.33 3.48
C GLN A 21 2.02 4.10 4.49
N ALA A 22 2.09 3.00 5.23
CA ALA A 22 1.19 2.72 6.34
C ALA A 22 1.97 2.13 7.53
N THR A 23 1.42 2.25 8.73
CA THR A 23 2.01 1.64 9.94
C THR A 23 1.60 0.17 10.10
N SER A 24 0.54 -0.25 9.43
CA SER A 24 0.01 -1.61 9.48
C SER A 24 -0.67 -2.00 8.17
N LEU A 25 -0.80 -3.31 7.93
CA LEU A 25 -1.51 -3.84 6.77
C LEU A 25 -2.99 -3.42 6.76
N GLN A 26 -3.63 -3.33 7.93
CA GLN A 26 -5.00 -2.85 8.04
C GLN A 26 -5.14 -1.40 7.58
N GLN A 27 -4.25 -0.50 8.02
CA GLN A 27 -4.23 0.86 7.49
C GLN A 27 -4.00 0.86 5.98
N ALA A 28 -3.10 0.01 5.50
CA ALA A 28 -2.81 -0.08 4.09
C ALA A 28 -4.06 -0.48 3.27
N MET A 29 -4.83 -1.47 3.73
CA MET A 29 -6.08 -1.88 3.10
C MET A 29 -7.16 -0.79 3.12
N VAL A 30 -7.22 0.03 4.18
CA VAL A 30 -8.15 1.17 4.24
C VAL A 30 -7.78 2.24 3.21
N ILE A 31 -6.48 2.56 3.08
CA ILE A 31 -5.98 3.51 2.09
C ILE A 31 -6.24 2.99 0.68
N LYS A 32 -5.91 1.71 0.42
CA LYS A 32 -6.23 1.01 -0.84
C LYS A 32 -7.71 1.13 -1.19
N LYS A 33 -8.61 0.84 -0.23
CA LYS A 33 -10.06 0.89 -0.45
C LYS A 33 -10.53 2.30 -0.83
N LYS A 34 -10.01 3.33 -0.15
CA LYS A 34 -10.33 4.74 -0.46
C LYS A 34 -9.85 5.12 -1.87
N LYS A 35 -8.58 4.81 -2.20
CA LYS A 35 -8.05 5.08 -3.54
C LYS A 35 -8.81 4.34 -4.64
N ALA A 36 -9.15 3.06 -4.42
CA ALA A 36 -9.94 2.30 -5.37
C ALA A 36 -11.31 2.96 -5.62
N GLN A 37 -11.97 3.42 -4.55
CA GLN A 37 -13.24 4.16 -4.66
C GLN A 37 -13.08 5.50 -5.40
N GLU A 38 -12.02 6.26 -5.15
CA GLU A 38 -11.73 7.52 -5.85
C GLU A 38 -11.45 7.31 -7.34
N LEU A 39 -10.81 6.20 -7.71
CA LEU A 39 -10.53 5.83 -9.09
C LEU A 39 -11.73 5.17 -9.79
N GLY A 40 -12.81 4.85 -9.07
CA GLY A 40 -13.95 4.10 -9.61
C GLY A 40 -13.62 2.63 -9.93
N ILE A 41 -12.55 2.09 -9.36
CA ILE A 41 -12.06 0.73 -9.62
C ILE A 41 -12.44 -0.17 -8.43
N PRO A 42 -12.84 -1.44 -8.64
CA PRO A 42 -13.09 -2.37 -7.55
C PRO A 42 -11.83 -2.60 -6.72
N LYS A 43 -11.95 -2.49 -5.39
CA LYS A 43 -10.86 -2.73 -4.42
C LYS A 43 -10.22 -4.13 -4.54
N GLU A 44 -10.96 -5.08 -5.10
CA GLU A 44 -10.55 -6.47 -5.34
C GLU A 44 -9.63 -6.60 -6.55
N ALA A 45 -9.64 -5.64 -7.48
CA ALA A 45 -8.72 -5.63 -8.60
C ALA A 45 -7.28 -5.43 -8.12
N PHE A 46 -7.08 -4.59 -7.11
CA PHE A 46 -5.74 -4.36 -6.57
C PHE A 46 -5.30 -5.55 -5.69
N GLU A 47 -4.15 -6.16 -5.94
CA GLU A 47 -3.52 -7.16 -5.09
C GLU A 47 -2.27 -6.62 -4.42
N LEU A 48 -1.94 -7.07 -3.21
CA LEU A 48 -0.73 -6.62 -2.52
C LEU A 48 0.49 -7.32 -3.12
N THR A 49 1.35 -6.57 -3.81
CA THR A 49 2.53 -7.14 -4.50
C THR A 49 3.82 -6.96 -3.72
N SER A 50 3.93 -5.91 -2.88
CA SER A 50 5.14 -5.69 -2.10
C SER A 50 4.89 -5.01 -0.77
N ILE A 51 5.62 -5.45 0.26
CA ILE A 51 5.71 -4.75 1.54
C ILE A 51 7.20 -4.46 1.77
N ARG A 52 7.58 -3.18 1.73
CA ARG A 52 8.95 -2.75 2.02
C ARG A 52 8.98 -1.96 3.31
N LYS A 53 9.74 -2.44 4.29
CA LYS A 53 10.09 -1.60 5.43
C LYS A 53 11.04 -0.51 4.92
N LYS A 54 10.88 0.72 5.41
CA LYS A 54 11.88 1.77 5.19
C LYS A 54 13.24 1.17 5.61
N PRO A 55 14.27 1.16 4.76
CA PRO A 55 15.56 0.67 5.18
C PRO A 55 15.95 1.51 6.40
N THR A 56 16.02 0.86 7.56
CA THR A 56 16.72 1.43 8.69
C THR A 56 18.13 1.57 8.19
N GLN A 57 18.52 2.80 7.90
CA GLN A 57 19.89 3.17 7.59
C GLN A 57 20.70 2.86 8.84
N ASN A 58 21.10 1.60 8.99
CA ASN A 58 22.20 1.22 9.86
C ASN A 58 23.45 1.61 9.06
N ALA A 59 23.82 2.88 9.21
CA ALA A 59 25.19 3.33 8.99
C ALA A 59 26.03 2.92 10.21
#